data_AF-A0A090RPW0-F1
#
_entry.id   AF-A0A090RPW0-F1
#
_cell.length_a   1.000
_cell.length_b   1.000
_cell.length_c   1.000
_cell.angle_alpha   90.00
_cell.angle_beta   90.00
_cell.angle_gamma   90.00
#
_symmetry.space_group_name_H-M   'P 1'
#
loop_
_entity.id
_entity.type
_entity.pdbx_description
1 polymer ?
#
loop_
_entity_poly.entity_id
_entity_poly.type
_entity_poly.pdbx_seq_one_letter_code
_entity_poly.pdbx_strand_id
1 'polypeptide(L)' 'MPIIFAGNKIEAKTVTRPVTPYDIAPTLSGYLNVSTPSGATGDMLEEVVKH' A
#
# COMPACT_ATOMS: atom_id res chain seq x y z
N MET A 1 -13.95 -3.22 1.34
CA MET A 1 -13.36 -4.58 1.25
C MET A 1 -12.14 -4.62 2.14
N PRO A 2 -11.85 -5.71 2.85
CA PRO A 2 -10.60 -5.83 3.59
C PRO A 2 -9.41 -5.87 2.62
N ILE A 3 -8.33 -5.19 2.95
CA ILE A 3 -7.04 -5.24 2.24
C ILE A 3 -6.01 -5.73 3.26
N ILE A 4 -5.23 -6.74 2.88
CA ILE A 4 -4.22 -7.37 3.75
C ILE A 4 -2.87 -7.28 3.03
N PHE A 5 -1.88 -6.68 3.70
CA PHE A 5 -0.47 -6.71 3.28
C PHE A 5 0.30 -7.60 4.24
N ALA A 6 1.07 -8.54 3.71
CA ALA A 6 1.94 -9.43 4.48
C ALA A 6 3.19 -9.74 3.65
N GLY A 7 4.36 -9.74 4.29
CA GLY A 7 5.62 -9.93 3.58
C GLY A 7 6.83 -9.46 4.38
N ASN A 8 7.97 -9.43 3.70
CA ASN A 8 9.25 -9.05 4.28
C ASN A 8 9.19 -7.63 4.89
N LYS A 9 9.65 -7.46 6.13
CA LYS A 9 9.68 -6.17 6.85
C LYS A 9 8.33 -5.48 7.06
N ILE A 10 7.20 -6.11 6.74
CA ILE A 10 5.88 -5.53 7.05
C ILE A 10 5.54 -5.84 8.51
N GLU A 11 5.38 -4.79 9.31
CA GLU A 11 4.98 -4.93 10.71
C GLU A 11 3.50 -5.29 10.84
N ALA A 12 3.18 -6.15 11.80
CA ALA A 12 1.81 -6.53 12.09
C ALA A 12 1.06 -5.34 12.72
N LYS A 13 0.10 -4.79 11.98
CA LYS A 13 -0.74 -3.67 12.42
C LYS A 13 -2.15 -3.78 11.84
N THR A 14 -3.13 -3.34 12.60
CA THR A 14 -4.50 -3.13 12.11
C THR A 14 -4.78 -1.64 12.02
N VAL A 15 -5.17 -1.18 10.83
CA VAL A 15 -5.54 0.22 10.58
C VAL A 15 -6.99 0.25 10.11
N THR A 16 -7.82 0.99 10.84
CA THR A 16 -9.26 1.11 10.52
C THR A 16 -9.51 2.51 9.96
N ARG A 17 -9.32 2.67 8.66
CA ARG A 17 -9.61 3.90 7.92
C ARG A 17 -10.19 3.60 6.53
N PRO A 18 -10.84 4.58 5.88
CA PRO A 18 -11.23 4.43 4.48
C PRO A 18 -10.00 4.20 3.59
N VAL A 19 -10.09 3.17 2.75
CA VAL A 19 -9.11 2.79 1.73
C VAL A 19 -9.85 2.25 0.51
N THR A 20 -9.21 2.29 -0.65
CA THR A 20 -9.76 1.77 -1.90
C THR A 20 -8.82 0.73 -2.53
N PRO A 21 -9.32 -0.20 -3.35
CA PRO A 21 -8.43 -1.11 -4.09
C PRO A 21 -7.45 -0.41 -5.03
N TYR A 22 -7.72 0.84 -5.43
CA TYR A 22 -6.83 1.63 -6.29
C TYR A 22 -5.52 2.01 -5.59
N ASP A 23 -5.51 1.99 -4.25
CA ASP A 23 -4.35 2.32 -3.41
C ASP A 23 -3.29 1.21 -3.42
N ILE A 24 -3.65 0.00 -3.84
CA ILE A 24 -2.76 -1.18 -3.79
C ILE A 24 -1.55 -1.01 -4.71
N ALA A 25 -1.76 -0.58 -5.95
CA ALA A 25 -0.69 -0.45 -6.93
C ALA A 25 0.38 0.60 -6.55
N PRO A 26 0.02 1.86 -6.17
CA PRO A 26 1.01 2.82 -5.70
C PRO A 26 1.69 2.39 -4.39
N THR A 27 0.98 1.70 -3.49
CA THR A 27 1.56 1.13 -2.26
C THR A 27 2.64 0.10 -2.53
N LEU A 28 2.37 -0.86 -3.41
CA LEU A 28 3.36 -1.87 -3.79
C LEU A 28 4.55 -1.23 -4.53
N SER A 29 4.31 -0.20 -5.34
CA SER A 29 5.38 0.52 -6.03
C SER A 29 6.31 1.22 -5.04
N GLY A 30 5.75 1.90 -4.03
CA GLY A 30 6.52 2.52 -2.95
C GLY A 30 7.27 1.49 -2.11
N TYR A 31 6.63 0.39 -1.74
CA TYR A 31 7.24 -0.70 -0.97
C TYR A 31 8.42 -1.36 -1.71
N LEU A 32 8.30 -1.55 -3.03
CA LEU A 32 9.36 -2.15 -3.88
C LEU A 32 10.38 -1.12 -4.39
N ASN A 33 10.18 0.17 -4.11
CA ASN A 33 10.99 1.26 -4.63
C ASN A 33 11.10 1.27 -6.17
N VAL A 34 9.95 1.15 -6.85
CA VAL A 34 9.82 1.21 -8.31
C VAL A 34 8.86 2.32 -8.72
N SER A 35 8.89 2.71 -9.99
CA SER A 35 7.97 3.72 -10.52
C SER A 35 6.52 3.22 -10.52
N THR A 36 5.60 4.08 -10.07
CA THR A 36 4.16 3.83 -10.08
C THR A 36 3.61 3.64 -11.50
N PRO A 37 2.59 2.79 -11.73
CA PRO A 37 1.90 2.72 -13.02
C PRO A 37 1.35 4.09 -13.43
N SER A 38 1.51 4.45 -14.71
CA SER A 38 1.08 5.76 -15.24
C SER A 38 -0.42 6.04 -15.12
N GLY A 39 -1.25 4.99 -15.04
CA GLY A 39 -2.69 5.07 -14.84
C GLY A 39 -3.15 4.85 -13.39
N ALA A 40 -2.24 4.82 -12.42
CA ALA A 40 -2.64 4.69 -11.02
C ALA A 40 -3.38 5.96 -10.56
N THR A 41 -4.54 5.77 -9.93
CA THR A 41 -5.40 6.86 -9.43
C THR A 41 -5.62 6.81 -7.92
N GLY A 42 -5.09 5.79 -7.24
CA GLY A 42 -5.18 5.67 -5.78
C GLY A 42 -4.00 6.32 -5.08
N ASP A 43 -4.06 6.32 -3.75
CA ASP A 43 -3.05 6.90 -2.88
C ASP A 43 -2.14 5.82 -2.27
N MET A 44 -0.87 6.15 -2.08
CA MET A 44 0.08 5.24 -1.41
C MET A 44 -0.26 5.11 0.08
N LEU A 45 -0.43 3.89 0.57
CA LEU A 45 -0.67 3.61 1.99
C LEU A 45 0.66 3.64 2.75
N GLU A 46 0.96 4.77 3.39
CA GLU A 46 2.24 4.98 4.09
C GLU A 46 2.48 3.96 5.21
N GLU A 47 1.42 3.46 5.84
CA GLU A 47 1.51 2.43 6.89
C GLU A 47 2.14 1.11 6.43
N VAL A 48 2.26 0.88 5.11
CA VAL A 48 2.93 -0.30 4.53
C VAL A 48 4.38 0.00 4.15
N VAL A 49 4.69 1.26 3.79
CA VAL A 49 5.98 1.66 3.21
C VAL A 49 6.95 2.21 4.26
N LYS A 50 6.44 2.96 5.24
CA LYS A 50 7.26 3.57 6.29
C LYS A 50 7.22 2.64 7.52
N HIS A 51 8.41 2.24 7.97
CA HIS A 51 8.64 1.50 9.22
C HIS A 51 9.30 2.43 10.24
#